data_AF-A0A291QZL2-F1
#
_entry.id   AF-A0A291QZL2-F1
#
_cell.length_a   1.000
_cell.length_b   1.000
_cell.length_c   1.000
_cell.angle_alpha   90.00
_cell.angle_beta   90.00
_cell.angle_gamma   90.00
#
_symmetry.space_group_name_H-M   'P 1'
#
loop_
_entity.id
_entity.type
_entity.pdbx_description
1 polymer ?
#
loop_
_entity_poly.entity_id
_entity_poly.type
_entity_poly.pdbx_seq_one_letter_code
_entity_poly.pdbx_strand_id
1 'polypeptide(L)'
;MKKIRNLYTLGIIMAASLLGSCTKENNDGFLSTALKYNNPNINAAVGAQLVQSGAMVTDESTKPLTFSIAAIKTEDGKIAEKVMAYQVDTWWWSGEYTGKEATVEELNEKRTMVRRPAIDIDPDNGNILIYPEASDTTQLVKGTYHIDVLVKNSGGERLIENALTINVTYAKPYYYRLSGVDGNIKGIDVTFERVKETGNKIQVYYLDADDNPVDPKMFIGYDYSSTPGVTDLKDWHNLGLNNPTKYTEYPTYLDLEIAGFPLPFVAGKVLRIDLYNNGEVNGEYFNFWFDMAIYREGEWKVVIKLNY
;
A
#
# COMPACT_ATOMS: atom_id res chain seq x y z
N MET A 1 79.57 27.90 18.44
CA MET A 1 78.33 28.31 19.13
C MET A 1 77.12 28.50 18.21
N LYS A 2 77.20 29.20 17.06
CA LYS A 2 76.05 29.39 16.13
C LYS A 2 75.45 28.09 15.55
N LYS A 3 76.26 27.10 15.16
CA LYS A 3 75.77 25.81 14.59
C LYS A 3 74.96 24.97 15.58
N ILE A 4 75.35 24.97 16.85
CA ILE A 4 74.64 24.26 17.93
C ILE A 4 73.28 24.92 18.18
N ARG A 5 73.22 26.26 18.19
CA ARG A 5 71.98 27.01 18.34
C ARG A 5 70.97 26.72 17.22
N ASN A 6 71.43 26.61 15.96
CA ASN A 6 70.57 26.27 14.82
C ASN A 6 70.04 24.83 14.88
N LEU A 7 70.80 23.87 15.43
CA LEU A 7 70.34 22.49 15.63
C LEU A 7 69.22 22.42 16.68
N TYR A 8 69.34 23.19 17.76
CA TYR A 8 68.28 23.32 18.76
C TYR A 8 67.02 24.00 18.20
N THR A 9 67.17 25.03 17.36
CA THR A 9 66.02 25.68 16.72
C THR A 9 65.31 24.73 15.75
N LEU A 10 66.05 23.92 14.98
CA LEU A 10 65.47 22.93 14.07
C LEU A 10 64.76 21.80 14.82
N GLY A 11 65.34 21.34 15.94
CA GLY A 11 64.72 20.33 16.81
C GLY A 11 63.44 20.82 17.48
N ILE A 12 63.38 22.09 17.89
CA ILE A 12 62.18 22.71 18.48
C ILE A 12 61.07 22.87 17.43
N ILE A 13 61.42 23.25 16.20
CA ILE A 13 60.44 23.36 15.10
C ILE A 13 59.87 21.98 14.73
N MET A 14 60.72 20.94 14.68
CA MET A 14 60.30 19.57 14.38
C MET A 14 59.42 18.95 15.49
N ALA A 15 59.72 19.25 16.77
CA ALA A 15 58.89 18.86 17.89
C ALA A 15 57.55 19.61 17.93
N ALA A 16 57.54 20.90 17.57
CA ALA A 16 56.31 21.69 17.47
C ALA A 16 55.40 21.24 16.32
N SER A 17 55.96 20.77 15.19
CA SER A 17 55.16 20.21 14.09
C SER A 17 54.50 18.86 14.41
N LEU A 18 55.04 18.09 15.37
CA LEU A 18 54.46 16.80 15.80
C LEU A 18 53.27 16.98 16.77
N LEU A 19 53.14 18.14 17.42
CA LEU A 19 52.04 18.45 18.34
C LEU A 19 50.76 18.93 17.62
N GLY A 20 50.84 19.25 16.32
CA GLY A 20 49.71 19.72 15.52
C GLY A 20 49.00 18.64 14.67
N SER A 21 49.47 17.39 14.68
CA SER A 21 49.04 16.36 13.71
C SER A 21 48.02 15.33 14.23
N CYS A 22 47.50 15.48 15.45
CA CYS A 22 46.43 14.62 15.96
C CYS A 22 45.27 15.48 16.47
N THR A 23 44.49 16.05 15.55
CA THR A 23 43.11 16.38 15.89
C THR A 23 42.36 15.06 15.97
N LYS A 24 42.00 14.63 17.18
CA LYS A 24 41.08 13.49 17.38
C LYS A 24 39.84 13.82 16.55
N GLU A 25 39.55 13.02 15.51
CA GLU A 25 38.29 13.18 14.78
C GLU A 25 37.17 12.99 15.79
N ASN A 26 36.46 14.09 16.04
CA ASN A 26 35.50 14.18 17.13
C ASN A 26 34.13 13.70 16.63
N ASN A 27 34.08 12.50 16.05
CA ASN A 27 32.82 11.80 15.78
C ASN A 27 32.57 10.84 16.94
N ASP A 28 31.86 11.32 17.96
CA ASP A 28 31.43 10.51 19.11
C ASP A 28 30.31 9.50 18.74
N GLY A 29 30.19 9.11 17.47
CA GLY A 29 29.20 8.17 16.97
C GLY A 29 29.83 6.94 16.31
N PHE A 30 29.18 5.79 16.46
CA PHE A 30 29.50 4.55 15.77
C PHE A 30 28.46 4.31 14.67
N LEU A 31 28.90 4.01 13.45
CA LEU A 31 28.05 3.59 12.35
C LEU A 31 28.48 2.19 11.92
N SER A 32 27.64 1.20 12.19
CA SER A 32 28.00 -0.20 11.94
C SER A 32 28.15 -0.49 10.45
N THR A 33 29.02 -1.44 10.16
CA THR A 33 29.20 -1.98 8.82
C THR A 33 28.22 -3.11 8.47
N ALA A 34 27.49 -3.64 9.44
CA ALA A 34 26.53 -4.72 9.25
C ALA A 34 25.07 -4.23 9.13
N LEU A 35 24.86 -2.94 8.89
CA LEU A 35 23.56 -2.37 8.54
C LEU A 35 22.96 -3.10 7.34
N LYS A 36 21.73 -3.59 7.46
CA LYS A 36 21.04 -4.35 6.42
C LYS A 36 19.54 -4.44 6.65
N TYR A 37 18.80 -4.80 5.60
CA TYR A 37 17.44 -5.34 5.75
C TYR A 37 17.49 -6.84 6.03
N ASN A 38 16.61 -7.33 6.90
CA ASN A 38 16.48 -8.77 7.16
C ASN A 38 15.98 -9.52 5.93
N ASN A 39 15.01 -8.94 5.22
CA ASN A 39 14.45 -9.47 3.98
C ASN A 39 14.76 -8.48 2.85
N PRO A 40 15.89 -8.65 2.13
CA PRO A 40 16.31 -7.71 1.10
C PRO A 40 15.59 -7.92 -0.25
N ASN A 41 14.51 -8.71 -0.29
CA ASN A 41 13.73 -8.96 -1.50
C ASN A 41 12.25 -8.71 -1.24
N ILE A 42 11.62 -7.89 -2.07
CA ILE A 42 10.20 -7.52 -1.98
C ILE A 42 9.53 -7.81 -3.31
N ASN A 43 8.39 -8.51 -3.28
CA ASN A 43 7.49 -8.61 -4.43
C ASN A 43 6.40 -7.55 -4.26
N ALA A 44 6.36 -6.58 -5.17
CA ALA A 44 5.46 -5.44 -5.10
C ALA A 44 4.41 -5.54 -6.21
N ALA A 45 3.19 -5.93 -5.87
CA ALA A 45 2.03 -5.80 -6.75
C ALA A 45 1.45 -4.38 -6.63
N VAL A 46 1.98 -3.44 -7.42
CA VAL A 46 1.67 -2.01 -7.28
C VAL A 46 0.27 -1.69 -7.81
N GLY A 47 -0.38 -0.70 -7.21
CA GLY A 47 -1.74 -0.27 -7.57
C GLY A 47 -2.88 -0.89 -6.75
N ALA A 48 -2.59 -1.61 -5.66
CA ALA A 48 -3.62 -2.20 -4.79
C ALA A 48 -3.43 -1.90 -3.29
N GLN A 49 -2.26 -2.21 -2.74
CA GLN A 49 -1.99 -2.06 -1.32
C GLN A 49 -0.64 -1.37 -1.08
N LEU A 50 -0.48 -0.80 0.11
CA LEU A 50 0.78 -0.22 0.55
C LEU A 50 1.79 -1.34 0.76
N VAL A 51 2.88 -1.32 0.00
CA VAL A 51 3.98 -2.29 0.15
C VAL A 51 5.04 -1.67 1.05
N GLN A 52 5.53 -2.42 2.03
CA GLN A 52 6.54 -1.96 2.96
C GLN A 52 7.64 -3.01 3.14
N SER A 53 8.87 -2.56 3.38
CA SER A 53 9.94 -3.41 3.90
C SER A 53 9.83 -3.55 5.42
N GLY A 54 10.73 -4.33 6.01
CA GLY A 54 11.05 -4.15 7.43
C GLY A 54 11.91 -2.90 7.63
N ALA A 55 11.97 -2.38 8.86
CA ALA A 55 12.95 -1.37 9.23
C ALA A 55 14.39 -1.90 9.05
N MET A 56 15.34 -0.98 8.87
CA MET A 56 16.76 -1.32 8.79
C MET A 56 17.25 -1.91 10.12
N VAL A 57 18.01 -3.00 10.07
CA VAL A 57 18.76 -3.48 11.23
C VAL A 57 19.92 -2.52 11.47
N THR A 58 19.91 -1.85 12.63
CA THR A 58 20.85 -0.75 12.92
C THR A 58 22.17 -1.22 13.53
N ASP A 59 22.27 -2.48 13.94
CA ASP A 59 23.48 -3.14 14.47
C ASP A 59 24.30 -2.26 15.43
N GLU A 60 23.69 -1.87 16.55
CA GLU A 60 24.31 -1.04 17.61
C GLU A 60 24.83 0.35 17.17
N SER A 61 24.53 0.81 15.95
CA SER A 61 24.87 2.15 15.50
C SER A 61 24.27 3.22 16.42
N THR A 62 25.04 4.28 16.67
CA THR A 62 24.62 5.42 17.49
C THR A 62 23.40 6.09 16.87
N LYS A 63 22.37 6.30 17.68
CA LYS A 63 21.14 7.00 17.30
C LYS A 63 21.27 8.52 17.56
N PRO A 64 20.52 9.38 16.85
CA PRO A 64 19.59 9.06 15.77
C PRO A 64 20.31 8.67 14.47
N LEU A 65 19.70 7.76 13.71
CA LEU A 65 20.08 7.44 12.34
C LEU A 65 19.10 8.15 11.40
N THR A 66 19.60 8.60 10.26
CA THR A 66 18.75 9.10 9.17
C THR A 66 18.97 8.26 7.92
N PHE A 67 17.88 7.97 7.20
CA PHE A 67 17.88 7.12 6.02
C PHE A 67 17.38 7.89 4.80
N SER A 68 17.97 7.64 3.64
CA SER A 68 17.54 8.20 2.36
C SER A 68 17.84 7.23 1.22
N ILE A 69 17.03 7.25 0.16
CA ILE A 69 17.32 6.52 -1.07
C ILE A 69 18.38 7.31 -1.84
N ALA A 70 19.54 6.69 -2.07
CA ALA A 70 20.62 7.29 -2.84
C ALA A 70 20.40 7.10 -4.34
N ALA A 71 19.97 5.91 -4.75
CA ALA A 71 19.66 5.57 -6.13
C ALA A 71 18.67 4.41 -6.21
N ILE A 72 17.91 4.39 -7.29
CA ILE A 72 17.11 3.24 -7.73
C ILE A 72 17.71 2.82 -9.06
N LYS A 73 18.07 1.54 -9.20
CA LYS A 73 18.67 1.01 -10.43
C LYS A 73 17.77 -0.06 -11.03
N THR A 74 17.69 -0.13 -12.34
CA THR A 74 17.10 -1.26 -13.06
C THR A 74 17.99 -2.50 -12.96
N GLU A 75 17.44 -3.66 -13.31
CA GLU A 75 18.17 -4.95 -13.36
C GLU A 75 19.50 -4.88 -14.14
N ASP A 76 19.58 -4.07 -15.19
CA ASP A 76 20.81 -3.86 -15.98
C ASP A 76 21.82 -2.88 -15.33
N GLY A 77 21.54 -2.43 -14.10
CA GLY A 77 22.39 -1.56 -13.29
C GLY A 77 22.27 -0.06 -13.62
N LYS A 78 21.44 0.34 -14.58
CA LYS A 78 21.23 1.76 -14.92
C LYS A 78 20.37 2.46 -13.87
N ILE A 79 20.62 3.74 -13.65
CA ILE A 79 19.78 4.55 -12.76
C ILE A 79 18.38 4.69 -13.37
N ALA A 80 17.36 4.33 -12.60
CA ALA A 80 15.95 4.44 -12.94
C ALA A 80 15.44 5.87 -12.67
N GLU A 81 15.98 6.86 -13.38
CA GLU A 81 15.67 8.29 -13.17
C GLU A 81 14.16 8.58 -13.18
N LYS A 82 13.42 7.93 -14.09
CA LYS A 82 11.97 8.06 -14.18
C LYS A 82 11.25 7.60 -12.91
N VAL A 83 11.70 6.49 -12.31
CA VAL A 83 11.13 5.96 -11.07
C VAL A 83 11.47 6.86 -9.89
N MET A 84 12.71 7.36 -9.81
CA MET A 84 13.13 8.29 -8.76
C MET A 84 12.38 9.63 -8.82
N ALA A 85 12.06 10.10 -10.03
CA ALA A 85 11.30 11.33 -10.24
C ALA A 85 9.77 11.13 -10.11
N TYR A 86 9.29 9.88 -10.05
CA TYR A 86 7.86 9.59 -9.98
C TYR A 86 7.32 9.94 -8.59
N GLN A 87 6.43 10.93 -8.55
CA GLN A 87 5.75 11.39 -7.35
C GLN A 87 4.27 11.02 -7.41
N VAL A 88 3.69 10.70 -6.25
CA VAL A 88 2.27 10.41 -6.08
C VAL A 88 1.69 11.26 -4.98
N ASP A 89 0.42 11.64 -5.15
CA ASP A 89 -0.35 12.26 -4.09
C ASP A 89 -0.90 11.11 -3.22
N THR A 90 -0.48 11.06 -1.96
CA THR A 90 -0.84 10.00 -1.01
C THR A 90 -1.31 10.59 0.31
N TRP A 91 -2.12 9.84 1.04
CA TRP A 91 -2.51 10.20 2.39
C TRP A 91 -1.39 9.94 3.40
N TRP A 92 -1.13 10.91 4.26
CA TRP A 92 -0.21 10.80 5.39
C TRP A 92 -0.95 11.01 6.70
N TRP A 93 -0.78 10.08 7.63
CA TRP A 93 -1.48 10.12 8.92
C TRP A 93 -0.88 11.20 9.83
N SER A 94 -1.74 12.08 10.33
CA SER A 94 -1.42 13.08 11.35
C SER A 94 -2.04 12.73 12.71
N GLY A 95 -2.99 11.80 12.73
CA GLY A 95 -3.62 11.24 13.94
C GLY A 95 -3.71 9.72 13.90
N GLU A 96 -4.15 9.14 15.03
CA GLU A 96 -4.33 7.70 15.17
C GLU A 96 -5.56 7.19 14.40
N TYR A 97 -5.35 6.22 13.50
CA TYR A 97 -6.41 5.43 12.91
C TYR A 97 -6.95 4.42 13.93
N THR A 98 -8.18 4.58 14.38
CA THR A 98 -8.76 3.72 15.44
C THR A 98 -9.57 2.56 14.88
N GLY A 99 -9.90 2.61 13.59
CA GLY A 99 -10.77 1.63 12.93
C GLY A 99 -12.25 1.75 13.33
N LYS A 100 -12.62 2.80 14.05
CA LYS A 100 -13.98 3.11 14.49
C LYS A 100 -14.61 4.27 13.71
N GLU A 101 -13.88 4.82 12.76
CA GLU A 101 -14.39 5.84 11.84
C GLU A 101 -15.59 5.27 11.08
N ALA A 102 -16.66 6.05 10.97
CA ALA A 102 -17.90 5.66 10.30
C ALA A 102 -17.94 6.14 8.84
N THR A 103 -17.19 7.20 8.53
CA THR A 103 -17.20 7.85 7.21
C THR A 103 -15.77 8.11 6.70
N VAL A 104 -15.64 8.38 5.41
CA VAL A 104 -14.36 8.81 4.84
C VAL A 104 -13.97 10.22 5.30
N GLU A 105 -14.95 11.07 5.60
CA GLU A 105 -14.73 12.41 6.15
C GLU A 105 -14.03 12.33 7.50
N GLU A 106 -14.53 11.51 8.44
CA GLU A 106 -13.89 11.29 9.76
C GLU A 106 -12.47 10.73 9.62
N LEU A 107 -12.24 9.88 8.60
CA LEU A 107 -10.91 9.36 8.29
C LEU A 107 -9.99 10.48 7.78
N ASN A 108 -10.49 11.33 6.88
CA ASN A 108 -9.77 12.43 6.26
C ASN A 108 -9.41 13.55 7.25
N GLU A 109 -10.13 13.70 8.36
CA GLU A 109 -9.73 14.62 9.43
C GLU A 109 -8.42 14.21 10.13
N LYS A 110 -8.02 12.94 10.01
CA LYS A 110 -6.85 12.34 10.67
C LYS A 110 -5.64 12.18 9.75
N ARG A 111 -5.76 12.60 8.50
CA ARG A 111 -4.73 12.45 7.48
C ARG A 111 -4.71 13.64 6.54
N THR A 112 -3.58 13.92 5.95
CA THR A 112 -3.44 15.00 4.98
C THR A 112 -2.91 14.45 3.67
N MET A 113 -3.35 15.02 2.56
CA MET A 113 -2.75 14.72 1.27
C MET A 113 -1.37 15.35 1.20
N VAL A 114 -0.38 14.54 0.86
CA VAL A 114 1.00 14.97 0.67
C VAL A 114 1.52 14.38 -0.64
N ARG A 115 2.47 15.08 -1.25
CA ARG A 115 3.15 14.60 -2.45
C ARG A 115 4.46 13.94 -2.06
N ARG A 116 4.62 12.65 -2.40
CA ARG A 116 5.75 11.81 -2.01
C ARG A 116 6.31 11.03 -3.18
N PRO A 117 7.58 10.59 -3.13
CA PRO A 117 8.11 9.62 -4.07
C PRO A 117 7.25 8.35 -4.13
N ALA A 118 7.11 7.76 -5.30
CA ALA A 118 6.35 6.52 -5.48
C ALA A 118 7.01 5.33 -4.74
N ILE A 119 8.34 5.28 -4.76
CA ILE A 119 9.17 4.43 -3.90
C ILE A 119 9.87 5.36 -2.93
N ASP A 120 9.49 5.30 -1.66
CA ASP A 120 9.87 6.22 -0.61
C ASP A 120 10.61 5.49 0.52
N ILE A 121 11.19 6.24 1.45
CA ILE A 121 11.85 5.72 2.63
C ILE A 121 11.43 6.52 3.87
N ASP A 122 11.11 5.80 4.94
CA ASP A 122 10.95 6.39 6.26
C ASP A 122 12.34 6.84 6.77
N PRO A 123 12.56 8.15 6.96
CA PRO A 123 13.87 8.68 7.30
C PRO A 123 14.33 8.29 8.71
N ASP A 124 13.44 7.84 9.59
CA ASP A 124 13.73 7.56 11.00
C ASP A 124 14.09 6.09 11.25
N ASN A 125 13.59 5.17 10.42
CA ASN A 125 13.80 3.72 10.59
C ASN A 125 14.26 2.99 9.31
N GLY A 126 14.28 3.67 8.16
CA GLY A 126 14.76 3.14 6.89
C GLY A 126 13.79 2.19 6.21
N ASN A 127 12.52 2.09 6.62
CA ASN A 127 11.53 1.27 5.92
C ASN A 127 11.27 1.84 4.51
N ILE A 128 11.36 1.00 3.47
CA ILE A 128 10.99 1.36 2.11
C ILE A 128 9.48 1.21 1.93
N LEU A 129 8.82 2.24 1.40
CA LEU A 129 7.39 2.26 1.14
C LEU A 129 7.12 2.37 -0.37
N ILE A 130 6.14 1.62 -0.86
CA ILE A 130 5.57 1.82 -2.20
C ILE A 130 4.07 2.04 -2.06
N TYR A 131 3.63 3.27 -2.34
CA TYR A 131 2.26 3.69 -2.13
C TYR A 131 1.28 3.02 -3.11
N PRO A 132 0.03 2.72 -2.69
CA PRO A 132 -1.00 2.19 -3.58
C PRO A 132 -1.21 3.05 -4.84
N GLU A 133 -1.06 4.37 -4.71
CA GLU A 133 -1.23 5.37 -5.77
C GLU A 133 -0.13 5.30 -6.84
N ALA A 134 0.99 4.60 -6.58
CA ALA A 134 2.08 4.33 -7.54
C ALA A 134 1.67 3.33 -8.63
N SER A 135 0.62 3.67 -9.37
CA SER A 135 -0.13 2.77 -10.24
C SER A 135 0.00 3.09 -11.74
N ASP A 136 0.71 4.16 -12.09
CA ASP A 136 1.03 4.52 -13.47
C ASP A 136 2.12 3.60 -14.02
N THR A 137 1.68 2.63 -14.82
CA THR A 137 2.53 1.60 -15.44
C THR A 137 3.58 2.17 -16.41
N THR A 138 3.43 3.43 -16.84
CA THR A 138 4.43 4.09 -17.68
C THR A 138 5.56 4.68 -16.85
N GLN A 139 5.31 5.10 -15.61
CA GLN A 139 6.30 5.68 -14.70
C GLN A 139 7.05 4.58 -13.93
N LEU A 140 6.30 3.62 -13.38
CA LEU A 140 6.82 2.46 -12.68
C LEU A 140 6.56 1.20 -13.52
N VAL A 141 7.54 0.87 -14.36
CA VAL A 141 7.44 -0.27 -15.28
C VAL A 141 7.64 -1.57 -14.50
N LYS A 142 6.91 -2.64 -14.86
CA LYS A 142 7.12 -3.96 -14.28
C LYS A 142 8.57 -4.42 -14.52
N GLY A 143 9.17 -5.03 -13.52
CA GLY A 143 10.58 -5.44 -13.59
C GLY A 143 11.24 -5.45 -12.22
N THR A 144 12.54 -5.66 -12.21
CA THR A 144 13.35 -5.72 -11.00
C THR A 144 14.16 -4.44 -10.84
N TYR A 145 14.15 -3.92 -9.62
CA TYR A 145 14.85 -2.70 -9.23
C TYR A 145 15.71 -2.95 -7.99
N HIS A 146 16.91 -2.36 -7.96
CA HIS A 146 17.79 -2.39 -6.79
C HIS A 146 17.84 -1.00 -6.14
N ILE A 147 17.70 -0.96 -4.82
CA ILE A 147 17.66 0.27 -4.03
C ILE A 147 18.98 0.42 -3.29
N ASP A 148 19.66 1.53 -3.55
CA ASP A 148 20.83 1.96 -2.79
C ASP A 148 20.37 2.90 -1.66
N VAL A 149 20.80 2.64 -0.43
CA VAL A 149 20.37 3.40 0.75
C VAL A 149 21.55 4.11 1.38
N LEU A 150 21.42 5.41 1.61
CA LEU A 150 22.37 6.23 2.35
C LEU A 150 21.90 6.37 3.80
N VAL A 151 22.78 5.98 4.73
CA VAL A 151 22.55 6.04 6.18
C VAL A 151 23.51 7.04 6.80
N LYS A 152 23.02 7.91 7.69
CA LYS A 152 23.86 8.89 8.41
C LYS A 152 23.58 8.89 9.91
N ASN A 153 24.60 9.16 10.71
CA ASN A 153 24.48 9.53 12.13
C ASN A 153 25.67 10.43 12.54
N SER A 154 25.83 10.66 13.84
CA SER A 154 26.98 11.38 14.40
C SER A 154 28.34 10.69 14.20
N GLY A 155 28.36 9.45 13.70
CA GLY A 155 29.58 8.69 13.38
C GLY A 155 30.02 8.83 11.92
N GLY A 156 29.16 9.36 11.04
CA GLY A 156 29.45 9.56 9.63
C GLY A 156 28.29 9.17 8.72
N GLU A 157 28.60 8.87 7.47
CA GLU A 157 27.65 8.41 6.46
C GLU A 157 28.14 7.14 5.76
N ARG A 158 27.20 6.29 5.35
CA ARG A 158 27.47 5.04 4.64
C ARG A 158 26.44 4.81 3.54
N LEU A 159 26.93 4.53 2.33
CA LEU A 159 26.13 4.00 1.23
C LEU A 159 26.07 2.47 1.33
N ILE A 160 24.86 1.93 1.33
CA ILE A 160 24.57 0.50 1.22
C ILE A 160 24.04 0.27 -0.19
N GLU A 161 24.92 -0.19 -1.09
CA GLU A 161 24.54 -0.54 -2.45
C GLU A 161 23.70 -1.82 -2.48
N ASN A 162 22.67 -1.83 -3.32
CA ASN A 162 21.71 -2.94 -3.49
C ASN A 162 21.15 -3.44 -2.15
N ALA A 163 20.85 -2.51 -1.24
CA ALA A 163 20.32 -2.80 0.09
C ALA A 163 19.01 -3.61 0.03
N LEU A 164 18.19 -3.34 -1.00
CA LEU A 164 16.93 -4.02 -1.29
C LEU A 164 16.77 -4.26 -2.79
N THR A 165 16.09 -5.35 -3.13
CA THR A 165 15.63 -5.68 -4.47
C THR A 165 14.10 -5.72 -4.47
N ILE A 166 13.48 -5.00 -5.41
CA ILE A 166 12.04 -4.89 -5.56
C ILE A 166 11.65 -5.48 -6.92
N ASN A 167 10.84 -6.53 -6.90
CA ASN A 167 10.22 -7.10 -8.08
C ASN A 167 8.82 -6.52 -8.26
N VAL A 168 8.66 -5.61 -9.22
CA VAL A 168 7.41 -4.92 -9.49
C VAL A 168 6.55 -5.72 -10.46
N THR A 169 5.32 -5.96 -10.03
CA THR A 169 4.21 -6.49 -10.83
C THR A 169 3.01 -5.54 -10.71
N TYR A 170 2.01 -5.70 -11.58
CA TYR A 170 0.81 -4.87 -11.52
C TYR A 170 -0.32 -5.63 -10.85
N ALA A 171 -0.90 -5.02 -9.82
CA ALA A 171 -2.12 -5.55 -9.24
C ALA A 171 -3.30 -5.36 -10.20
N LYS A 172 -4.26 -6.26 -10.12
CA LYS A 172 -5.58 -6.03 -10.72
C LYS A 172 -6.20 -4.79 -10.05
N PRO A 173 -7.04 -4.02 -10.78
CA PRO A 173 -7.69 -2.85 -10.21
C PRO A 173 -8.82 -3.22 -9.22
N TYR A 174 -8.98 -4.49 -8.91
CA TYR A 174 -9.93 -5.05 -7.95
C TYR A 174 -9.35 -6.31 -7.30
N TYR A 175 -9.91 -6.70 -6.17
CA TYR A 175 -9.73 -8.00 -5.52
C TYR A 175 -11.05 -8.73 -5.50
N TYR A 176 -10.99 -10.05 -5.69
CA TYR A 176 -12.12 -10.95 -5.56
C TYR A 176 -11.63 -12.28 -5.02
N ARG A 177 -12.33 -12.81 -4.02
CA ARG A 177 -12.16 -14.17 -3.52
C ARG A 177 -13.52 -14.72 -3.14
N LEU A 178 -13.94 -15.80 -3.81
CA LEU A 178 -15.07 -16.60 -3.35
C LEU A 178 -14.78 -17.09 -1.93
N SER A 179 -15.72 -16.83 -1.01
CA SER A 179 -15.56 -17.19 0.40
C SER A 179 -16.39 -18.41 0.76
N GLY A 180 -17.53 -18.63 0.09
CA GLY A 180 -18.28 -19.88 0.18
C GLY A 180 -19.67 -19.79 -0.41
N VAL A 181 -20.36 -20.93 -0.37
CA VAL A 181 -21.76 -21.11 -0.76
C VAL A 181 -22.42 -22.09 0.21
N ASP A 182 -23.75 -22.00 0.33
CA ASP A 182 -24.59 -22.92 1.11
C ASP A 182 -25.96 -23.13 0.43
N GLY A 183 -26.64 -24.22 0.79
CA GLY A 183 -27.93 -24.59 0.23
C GLY A 183 -27.85 -25.11 -1.21
N ASN A 184 -28.90 -24.84 -2.00
CA ASN A 184 -29.04 -25.38 -3.36
C ASN A 184 -28.35 -24.52 -4.43
N ILE A 185 -27.05 -24.26 -4.22
CA ILE A 185 -26.18 -23.63 -5.20
C ILE A 185 -24.81 -24.35 -5.19
N LYS A 186 -24.24 -24.57 -6.37
CA LYS A 186 -22.94 -25.24 -6.55
C LYS A 186 -21.77 -24.25 -6.51
N GLY A 187 -22.02 -22.98 -6.82
CA GLY A 187 -21.00 -21.94 -6.87
C GLY A 187 -21.50 -20.65 -7.50
N ILE A 188 -20.61 -19.67 -7.60
CA ILE A 188 -20.84 -18.43 -8.35
C ILE A 188 -19.59 -18.08 -9.16
N ASP A 189 -19.80 -17.37 -10.28
CA ASP A 189 -18.73 -16.71 -11.02
C ASP A 189 -18.92 -15.20 -10.92
N VAL A 190 -17.88 -14.49 -10.47
CA VAL A 190 -17.95 -13.03 -10.32
C VAL A 190 -16.92 -12.35 -11.19
N THR A 191 -17.38 -11.43 -12.04
CA THR A 191 -16.54 -10.64 -12.93
C THR A 191 -16.65 -9.16 -12.60
N PHE A 192 -15.51 -8.47 -12.61
CA PHE A 192 -15.41 -7.03 -12.42
C PHE A 192 -14.85 -6.40 -13.70
N GLU A 193 -15.57 -5.44 -14.24
CA GLU A 193 -15.19 -4.69 -15.44
C GLU A 193 -15.22 -3.19 -15.13
N ARG A 194 -14.10 -2.50 -15.33
CA ARG A 194 -14.03 -1.04 -15.22
C ARG A 194 -14.45 -0.44 -16.57
N VAL A 195 -15.71 -0.04 -16.68
CA VAL A 195 -16.31 0.44 -17.94
C VAL A 195 -15.95 1.90 -18.24
N LYS A 196 -15.61 2.70 -17.22
CA LYS A 196 -15.02 4.04 -17.38
C LYS A 196 -13.91 4.28 -16.36
N GLU A 197 -12.90 5.06 -16.75
CA GLU A 197 -11.76 5.38 -15.89
C GLU A 197 -12.11 6.33 -14.75
N THR A 198 -13.11 7.20 -14.95
CA THR A 198 -13.55 8.20 -13.97
C THR A 198 -15.00 7.95 -13.58
N GLY A 199 -15.36 8.37 -12.36
CA GLY A 199 -16.72 8.24 -11.84
C GLY A 199 -16.79 7.40 -10.56
N ASN A 200 -18.00 7.33 -10.01
CA ASN A 200 -18.30 6.75 -8.70
C ASN A 200 -19.47 5.77 -8.75
N LYS A 201 -19.69 5.10 -9.89
CA LYS A 201 -20.84 4.20 -10.07
C LYS A 201 -20.41 2.73 -10.08
N ILE A 202 -21.21 1.87 -9.45
CA ILE A 202 -21.12 0.41 -9.55
C ILE A 202 -22.47 -0.12 -9.99
N GLN A 203 -22.48 -0.91 -11.06
CA GLN A 203 -23.65 -1.59 -11.56
C GLN A 203 -23.50 -3.09 -11.28
N VAL A 204 -24.40 -3.66 -10.50
CA VAL A 204 -24.34 -5.05 -10.06
C VAL A 204 -25.44 -5.85 -10.75
N TYR A 205 -25.04 -6.86 -11.51
CA TYR A 205 -25.93 -7.76 -12.24
C TYR A 205 -25.90 -9.14 -11.62
N TYR A 206 -27.05 -9.79 -11.56
CA TYR A 206 -27.18 -11.20 -11.22
C TYR A 206 -27.65 -11.96 -12.44
N LEU A 207 -27.01 -13.08 -12.74
CA LEU A 207 -27.40 -13.98 -13.81
C LEU A 207 -27.68 -15.36 -13.24
N ASP A 208 -28.68 -16.05 -13.77
CA ASP A 208 -28.90 -17.46 -13.51
C ASP A 208 -27.89 -18.35 -14.26
N ALA A 209 -28.04 -19.68 -14.13
CA ALA A 209 -27.15 -20.64 -14.77
C ALA A 209 -27.18 -20.55 -16.31
N ASP A 210 -28.29 -20.10 -16.88
CA ASP A 210 -28.57 -19.97 -18.31
C ASP A 210 -28.30 -18.55 -18.84
N ASP A 211 -27.61 -17.71 -18.06
CA ASP A 211 -27.27 -16.31 -18.39
C ASP A 211 -28.47 -15.34 -18.46
N ASN A 212 -29.63 -15.71 -17.93
CA ASN A 212 -30.77 -14.78 -17.81
C ASN A 212 -30.61 -13.85 -16.61
N PRO A 213 -30.96 -12.56 -16.73
CA PRO A 213 -30.98 -11.65 -15.60
C PRO A 213 -31.91 -12.09 -14.47
N VAL A 214 -31.43 -11.98 -13.24
CA VAL A 214 -32.21 -12.18 -12.01
C VAL A 214 -32.43 -10.82 -11.35
N ASP A 215 -33.66 -10.55 -10.89
CA ASP A 215 -33.97 -9.29 -10.20
C ASP A 215 -33.18 -9.22 -8.88
N PRO A 216 -32.34 -8.17 -8.66
CA PRO A 216 -31.57 -8.00 -7.43
C PRO A 216 -32.41 -8.06 -6.14
N LYS A 217 -33.70 -7.71 -6.22
CA LYS A 217 -34.62 -7.76 -5.07
C LYS A 217 -34.83 -9.15 -4.48
N MET A 218 -34.53 -10.19 -5.26
CA MET A 218 -34.64 -11.58 -4.82
C MET A 218 -33.52 -11.96 -3.83
N PHE A 219 -32.49 -11.12 -3.67
CA PHE A 219 -31.37 -11.35 -2.76
C PHE A 219 -31.46 -10.47 -1.53
N ILE A 220 -31.24 -11.09 -0.37
CA ILE A 220 -31.25 -10.39 0.92
C ILE A 220 -29.85 -10.45 1.54
N GLY A 221 -29.39 -9.32 2.08
CA GLY A 221 -28.14 -9.23 2.83
C GLY A 221 -28.20 -9.97 4.16
N TYR A 222 -27.11 -10.63 4.54
CA TYR A 222 -26.98 -11.22 5.88
C TYR A 222 -26.64 -10.14 6.92
N ASP A 223 -27.41 -10.05 8.00
CA ASP A 223 -27.14 -9.15 9.14
C ASP A 223 -26.33 -9.89 10.21
N TYR A 224 -25.10 -9.44 10.44
CA TYR A 224 -24.20 -10.03 11.45
C TYR A 224 -24.34 -9.37 12.83
N SER A 225 -25.11 -8.30 12.95
CA SER A 225 -25.30 -7.61 14.22
C SER A 225 -26.17 -8.43 15.15
N SER A 226 -25.65 -8.75 16.34
CA SER A 226 -26.45 -9.28 17.45
C SER A 226 -26.97 -8.17 18.36
N THR A 227 -26.68 -6.90 18.06
CA THR A 227 -27.06 -5.77 18.90
C THR A 227 -28.43 -5.23 18.46
N PRO A 228 -29.43 -5.20 19.36
CA PRO A 228 -30.76 -4.68 19.02
C PRO A 228 -30.70 -3.25 18.47
N GLY A 229 -31.34 -3.03 17.31
CA GLY A 229 -31.43 -1.73 16.67
C GLY A 229 -30.18 -1.28 15.90
N VAL A 230 -29.13 -2.12 15.84
CA VAL A 230 -27.96 -1.89 14.98
C VAL A 230 -28.03 -2.90 13.84
N THR A 231 -28.04 -2.42 12.61
CA THR A 231 -28.04 -3.24 11.40
C THR A 231 -26.64 -3.30 10.82
N ASP A 232 -26.12 -4.51 10.60
CA ASP A 232 -24.83 -4.76 9.92
C ASP A 232 -25.03 -5.74 8.75
N LEU A 233 -25.90 -5.35 7.82
CA LEU A 233 -26.12 -6.07 6.57
C LEU A 233 -24.84 -6.10 5.75
N LYS A 234 -24.47 -7.28 5.23
CA LYS A 234 -23.34 -7.49 4.32
C LYS A 234 -23.84 -7.59 2.88
N ASP A 235 -24.36 -6.50 2.37
CA ASP A 235 -24.86 -6.40 1.01
C ASP A 235 -24.25 -5.21 0.27
N TRP A 236 -24.74 -4.97 -0.94
CA TRP A 236 -24.31 -3.88 -1.78
C TRP A 236 -24.70 -2.49 -1.28
N HIS A 237 -25.63 -2.41 -0.32
CA HIS A 237 -26.04 -1.16 0.32
C HIS A 237 -25.10 -0.77 1.47
N ASN A 238 -24.23 -1.68 1.92
CA ASN A 238 -23.28 -1.45 2.99
C ASN A 238 -21.86 -1.87 2.58
N LEU A 239 -21.14 -0.93 1.95
CA LEU A 239 -19.79 -1.09 1.43
C LEU A 239 -18.68 -0.56 2.36
N GLY A 240 -18.99 -0.32 3.65
CA GLY A 240 -18.05 0.20 4.65
C GLY A 240 -18.00 1.74 4.70
N LEU A 241 -16.81 2.35 4.81
CA LEU A 241 -16.71 3.83 4.92
C LEU A 241 -17.25 4.58 3.70
N ASN A 242 -17.34 3.90 2.57
CA ASN A 242 -17.79 4.43 1.29
C ASN A 242 -19.14 3.82 0.89
N ASN A 243 -20.07 3.74 1.86
CA ASN A 243 -21.43 3.30 1.59
C ASN A 243 -22.03 4.07 0.40
N PRO A 244 -22.94 3.44 -0.37
CA PRO A 244 -23.65 4.12 -1.45
C PRO A 244 -24.36 5.36 -0.92
N THR A 245 -24.06 6.50 -1.53
CA THR A 245 -24.78 7.76 -1.35
C THR A 245 -26.18 7.71 -1.95
N LYS A 246 -26.35 6.86 -2.97
CA LYS A 246 -27.62 6.58 -3.61
C LYS A 246 -27.57 5.18 -4.23
N TYR A 247 -28.70 4.49 -4.18
CA TYR A 247 -28.90 3.25 -4.91
C TYR A 247 -30.19 3.32 -5.72
N THR A 248 -30.25 2.61 -6.83
CA THR A 248 -31.44 2.51 -7.68
C THR A 248 -31.55 1.08 -8.19
N GLU A 249 -32.65 0.43 -7.82
CA GLU A 249 -32.95 -0.93 -8.23
C GLU A 249 -33.66 -0.94 -9.58
N TYR A 250 -33.12 -1.74 -10.50
CA TYR A 250 -33.75 -2.07 -11.77
C TYR A 250 -34.06 -3.58 -11.79
N PRO A 251 -35.00 -4.03 -12.63
CA PRO A 251 -35.36 -5.46 -12.70
C PRO A 251 -34.22 -6.42 -13.09
N THR A 252 -33.07 -5.90 -13.51
CA THR A 252 -31.94 -6.69 -14.02
C THR A 252 -30.60 -6.34 -13.36
N TYR A 253 -30.52 -5.24 -12.62
CA TYR A 253 -29.29 -4.79 -11.95
C TYR A 253 -29.56 -3.76 -10.86
N LEU A 254 -28.59 -3.58 -9.98
CA LEU A 254 -28.54 -2.54 -8.96
C LEU A 254 -27.52 -1.49 -9.36
N ASP A 255 -27.94 -0.23 -9.44
CA ASP A 255 -27.03 0.92 -9.61
C ASP A 255 -26.69 1.51 -8.25
N LEU A 256 -25.41 1.68 -7.98
CA LEU A 256 -24.86 2.26 -6.74
C LEU A 256 -24.01 3.48 -7.10
N GLU A 257 -24.32 4.63 -6.52
CA GLU A 257 -23.43 5.80 -6.50
C GLU A 257 -22.73 5.84 -5.14
N ILE A 258 -21.42 5.69 -5.10
CA ILE A 258 -20.63 5.62 -3.86
C ILE A 258 -19.99 6.97 -3.52
N ALA A 259 -19.61 7.16 -2.26
CA ALA A 259 -18.94 8.39 -1.82
C ALA A 259 -17.58 8.60 -2.51
N GLY A 260 -16.86 7.51 -2.79
CA GLY A 260 -15.61 7.55 -3.52
C GLY A 260 -14.88 6.22 -3.52
N PHE A 261 -13.78 6.18 -4.27
CA PHE A 261 -12.85 5.07 -4.31
C PHE A 261 -11.57 5.42 -3.57
N PRO A 262 -10.76 4.43 -3.17
CA PRO A 262 -10.96 2.97 -3.28
C PRO A 262 -12.03 2.36 -2.35
N LEU A 263 -12.58 1.20 -2.72
CA LEU A 263 -13.62 0.46 -2.02
C LEU A 263 -13.23 -0.96 -1.59
N PRO A 264 -13.52 -1.35 -0.36
CA PRO A 264 -12.93 -0.59 0.73
C PRO A 264 -11.41 -0.60 0.53
N PHE A 265 -10.75 0.51 0.81
CA PHE A 265 -9.33 0.40 1.12
C PHE A 265 -9.01 1.33 2.27
N VAL A 266 -9.31 0.80 3.46
CA VAL A 266 -8.88 1.35 4.73
C VAL A 266 -8.07 0.24 5.39
N ALA A 267 -6.77 0.50 5.58
CA ALA A 267 -5.81 -0.47 6.11
C ALA A 267 -5.80 -1.84 5.40
N GLY A 268 -6.03 -1.87 4.08
CA GLY A 268 -6.00 -3.11 3.30
C GLY A 268 -7.16 -4.08 3.57
N LYS A 269 -8.23 -3.62 4.23
CA LYS A 269 -9.44 -4.42 4.42
C LYS A 269 -10.14 -4.68 3.08
N VAL A 270 -10.78 -5.85 2.99
CA VAL A 270 -11.70 -6.23 1.91
C VAL A 270 -13.11 -6.25 2.46
N LEU A 271 -14.12 -6.03 1.61
CA LEU A 271 -15.53 -6.10 1.98
C LEU A 271 -16.04 -7.51 1.74
N ARG A 272 -16.84 -8.05 2.66
CA ARG A 272 -17.63 -9.26 2.41
C ARG A 272 -19.02 -8.87 1.91
N ILE A 273 -19.41 -9.44 0.79
CA ILE A 273 -20.81 -9.53 0.35
C ILE A 273 -21.32 -10.92 0.74
N ASP A 274 -22.48 -10.98 1.37
CA ASP A 274 -23.14 -12.19 1.85
C ASP A 274 -24.64 -12.07 1.59
N LEU A 275 -25.10 -12.80 0.59
CA LEU A 275 -26.43 -12.70 0.04
C LEU A 275 -27.10 -14.07 0.05
N TYR A 276 -28.37 -14.10 0.42
CA TYR A 276 -29.18 -15.31 0.34
C TYR A 276 -30.46 -15.10 -0.44
N ASN A 277 -30.95 -16.20 -1.01
CA ASN A 277 -32.23 -16.33 -1.67
C ASN A 277 -33.10 -17.30 -0.86
N ASN A 278 -34.38 -16.96 -0.66
CA ASN A 278 -35.36 -17.76 0.08
C ASN A 278 -36.25 -18.63 -0.84
N GLY A 279 -35.76 -18.99 -2.03
CA GLY A 279 -36.50 -19.79 -3.01
C GLY A 279 -37.19 -18.99 -4.13
N GLU A 280 -37.04 -17.67 -4.17
CA GLU A 280 -37.61 -16.84 -5.24
C GLU A 280 -36.91 -17.04 -6.60
N VAL A 281 -35.60 -17.33 -6.59
CA VAL A 281 -34.80 -17.48 -7.81
C VAL A 281 -34.99 -18.85 -8.48
N ASN A 282 -34.87 -19.94 -7.72
CA ASN A 282 -34.86 -21.31 -8.26
C ASN A 282 -35.72 -22.30 -7.45
N GLY A 283 -36.63 -21.80 -6.59
CA GLY A 283 -37.52 -22.64 -5.78
C GLY A 283 -36.93 -23.19 -4.49
N GLU A 284 -35.63 -22.97 -4.23
CA GLU A 284 -34.93 -23.50 -3.05
C GLU A 284 -34.08 -22.43 -2.36
N TYR A 285 -33.80 -22.63 -1.08
CA TYR A 285 -32.89 -21.76 -0.34
C TYR A 285 -31.44 -21.94 -0.83
N PHE A 286 -30.73 -20.83 -0.97
CA PHE A 286 -29.27 -20.84 -1.07
C PHE A 286 -28.67 -19.53 -0.54
N ASN A 287 -27.39 -19.59 -0.20
CA ASN A 287 -26.59 -18.44 0.21
C ASN A 287 -25.24 -18.48 -0.52
N PHE A 288 -24.67 -17.31 -0.81
CA PHE A 288 -23.29 -17.18 -1.26
C PHE A 288 -22.63 -15.95 -0.63
N TRP A 289 -21.31 -16.05 -0.41
CA TRP A 289 -20.53 -14.95 0.08
C TRP A 289 -19.15 -14.90 -0.56
N PHE A 290 -18.66 -13.69 -0.79
CA PHE A 290 -17.34 -13.44 -1.35
C PHE A 290 -16.74 -12.16 -0.79
N ASP A 291 -15.42 -12.10 -0.79
CA ASP A 291 -14.68 -10.92 -0.40
C ASP A 291 -14.25 -10.14 -1.64
N MET A 292 -14.33 -8.81 -1.59
CA MET A 292 -13.96 -7.94 -2.70
C MET A 292 -13.29 -6.63 -2.27
N ALA A 293 -12.58 -6.02 -3.22
CA ALA A 293 -12.19 -4.62 -3.19
C ALA A 293 -12.08 -4.07 -4.62
N ILE A 294 -12.21 -2.76 -4.80
CA ILE A 294 -11.99 -1.99 -6.01
C ILE A 294 -10.98 -0.89 -5.66
N TYR A 295 -9.81 -0.94 -6.28
CA TYR A 295 -8.68 -0.10 -5.91
C TYR A 295 -8.58 1.19 -6.71
N ARG A 296 -9.37 1.33 -7.79
CA ARG A 296 -9.29 2.48 -8.69
C ARG A 296 -10.65 3.13 -8.87
N GLU A 297 -10.63 4.45 -8.99
CA GLU A 297 -11.78 5.25 -9.40
C GLU A 297 -12.41 4.71 -10.68
N GLY A 298 -13.71 4.87 -10.90
CA GLY A 298 -14.30 4.58 -12.21
C GLY A 298 -15.77 4.20 -12.12
N GLU A 299 -16.34 3.95 -13.29
CA GLU A 299 -17.59 3.22 -13.34
C GLU A 299 -17.30 1.73 -13.51
N TRP A 300 -17.93 0.92 -12.67
CA TRP A 300 -17.69 -0.51 -12.59
C TRP A 300 -18.95 -1.29 -12.88
N LYS A 301 -18.81 -2.35 -13.66
CA LYS A 301 -19.82 -3.39 -13.85
C LYS A 301 -19.36 -4.64 -13.12
N VAL A 302 -20.20 -5.12 -12.20
CA VAL A 302 -20.00 -6.37 -11.47
C VAL A 302 -21.10 -7.33 -11.92
N VAL A 303 -20.72 -8.51 -12.38
CA VAL A 303 -21.67 -9.56 -12.79
C VAL A 303 -21.44 -10.77 -11.90
N ILE A 304 -22.50 -11.27 -11.29
CA ILE A 304 -22.52 -12.46 -10.45
C ILE A 304 -23.39 -13.50 -11.15
N LYS A 305 -22.77 -14.54 -11.71
CA LYS A 305 -23.46 -15.68 -12.30
C LYS A 305 -23.63 -16.78 -11.26
N LEU A 306 -24.86 -17.25 -11.10
CA LEU A 306 -25.23 -18.30 -10.16
C LEU A 306 -25.12 -19.65 -10.85
N ASN A 307 -24.49 -20.62 -10.19
CA ASN A 307 -24.35 -21.98 -10.70
C ASN A 307 -25.11 -22.92 -9.77
N TYR A 308 -26.24 -23.48 -10.21
CA TYR A 308 -27.04 -24.47 -9.45
C TYR A 308 -27.32 -25.75 -10.25
#